data_AF-A0A2N1WD03-F1
#
_entry.id   AF-A0A2N1WD03-F1
#
_cell.length_a   1.000
_cell.length_b   1.000
_cell.length_c   1.000
_cell.angle_alpha   90.00
_cell.angle_beta   90.00
_cell.angle_gamma   90.00
#
_symmetry.space_group_name_H-M   'P 1'
#
loop_
_entity.id
_entity.type
_entity.pdbx_description
1 polymer ?
#
loop_
_entity_poly.entity_id
_entity_poly.type
_entity_poly.pdbx_seq_one_letter_code
_entity_poly.pdbx_strand_id
1 'polypeptide(L)'
;MGIDPLRGCPFQNLSQEMSGLDEDFQSYFATLFGRWRGAIAAALAKGQANGTVRKDIDPECVATLVVASHQGVVSMIKATQDKNVGHAAATAFFDYLESLRP
;
A
#
# COMPACT_ATOMS: atom_id res chain seq x y z
N MET A 1 -23.32 0.22 -0.53
CA MET A 1 -22.71 0.78 0.70
C MET A 1 -21.28 1.16 0.35
N GLY A 2 -21.07 2.40 -0.12
CA GLY A 2 -19.81 2.83 -0.71
C GLY A 2 -18.85 3.37 0.35
N ILE A 3 -17.58 2.98 0.29
CA ILE A 3 -16.53 3.56 1.14
C ILE A 3 -16.35 5.02 0.70
N ASP A 4 -16.62 5.97 1.59
CA ASP A 4 -16.33 7.39 1.37
C ASP A 4 -14.84 7.64 1.66
N PRO A 5 -14.00 7.93 0.66
CA PRO A 5 -12.56 8.11 0.86
C PRO A 5 -12.23 9.28 1.78
N LEU A 6 -13.14 10.25 1.95
CA LEU A 6 -12.95 11.37 2.88
C LEU A 6 -12.99 10.95 4.36
N ARG A 7 -13.53 9.77 4.66
CA ARG A 7 -13.53 9.18 6.02
C ARG A 7 -12.35 8.23 6.25
N GLY A 8 -11.52 8.03 5.22
CA GLY A 8 -10.41 7.07 5.21
C GLY A 8 -10.89 5.62 5.14
N CYS A 9 -9.94 4.69 5.28
CA CYS A 9 -10.22 3.27 5.39
C CYS A 9 -10.44 2.91 6.86
N PRO A 10 -11.57 2.29 7.25
CA PRO A 10 -11.84 1.90 8.65
C PRO A 10 -10.72 1.05 9.25
N PHE A 11 -10.16 0.14 8.46
CA PHE A 11 -9.04 -0.70 8.87
C PHE A 11 -7.79 0.13 9.19
N GLN A 12 -7.47 1.12 8.35
CA GLN A 12 -6.30 1.97 8.55
C GLN A 12 -6.45 2.86 9.79
N ASN A 13 -7.62 3.47 9.98
CA ASN A 13 -7.89 4.28 11.18
C ASN A 13 -7.68 3.43 12.44
N LEU A 14 -8.29 2.24 12.48
CA LEU A 14 -8.17 1.32 13.61
C LEU A 14 -6.72 0.87 13.84
N SER A 15 -5.96 0.64 12.76
CA SER A 15 -4.54 0.28 12.88
C SER A 15 -3.71 1.38 13.53
N GLN A 16 -3.99 2.65 13.21
CA GLN A 16 -3.21 3.78 13.71
C GLN A 16 -3.57 4.09 15.17
N GLU A 17 -4.83 3.88 15.56
CA GLU A 17 -5.32 4.16 16.91
C GLU A 17 -4.99 3.04 17.91
N MET A 18 -5.14 1.77 17.50
CA MET A 18 -5.10 0.63 18.43
C MET A 18 -3.78 -0.13 18.46
N SER A 19 -3.00 -0.17 17.37
CA SER A 19 -1.78 -1.02 17.31
C SER A 19 -0.69 -0.61 18.31
N GLY A 20 -0.71 0.63 18.80
CA GLY A 20 0.21 1.11 19.84
C GLY A 20 -0.31 0.95 21.27
N LEU A 21 -1.57 0.55 21.43
CA LEU A 21 -2.26 0.48 22.73
C LEU A 21 -2.63 -0.95 23.13
N ASP A 22 -2.74 -1.87 22.17
CA ASP A 22 -3.23 -3.23 22.38
C ASP A 22 -2.46 -4.24 21.51
N GLU A 23 -1.93 -5.28 22.15
CA GLU A 23 -1.06 -6.29 21.53
C GLU A 23 -1.81 -7.18 20.53
N ASP A 24 -3.09 -7.47 20.76
CA ASP A 24 -3.90 -8.30 19.85
C ASP A 24 -4.17 -7.53 18.56
N PHE A 25 -4.48 -6.23 18.66
CA PHE A 25 -4.58 -5.36 17.49
C PHE A 25 -3.24 -5.25 16.77
N GLN A 26 -2.14 -5.01 17.50
CA GLN A 26 -0.80 -4.93 16.92
C GLN A 26 -0.46 -6.20 16.12
N SER A 27 -0.65 -7.38 16.69
CA SER A 27 -0.37 -8.68 16.07
C SER A 27 -1.24 -8.93 14.85
N TYR A 28 -2.53 -8.59 14.93
CA TYR A 28 -3.46 -8.70 13.82
C TYR A 28 -3.07 -7.81 12.64
N PHE A 29 -2.77 -6.53 12.90
CA PHE A 29 -2.35 -5.59 11.86
C PHE A 29 -0.99 -5.96 11.26
N ALA A 30 -0.02 -6.37 12.08
CA ALA A 30 1.27 -6.86 11.62
C ALA A 30 1.10 -8.05 10.66
N THR A 31 0.23 -9.00 11.01
CA THR A 31 -0.10 -10.15 10.16
C THR A 31 -0.76 -9.70 8.85
N LEU A 32 -1.74 -8.80 8.89
CA LEU A 32 -2.40 -8.37 7.66
C LEU A 32 -1.45 -7.61 6.72
N PHE A 33 -0.67 -6.65 7.25
CA PHE A 33 0.32 -5.93 6.43
C PHE A 33 1.40 -6.86 5.90
N GLY A 34 1.80 -7.88 6.67
CA GLY A 34 2.67 -8.95 6.21
C GLY A 34 2.08 -9.70 5.01
N ARG A 35 0.82 -10.13 5.09
CA ARG A 35 0.12 -10.81 3.98
C ARG A 35 0.02 -9.93 2.73
N TRP A 36 -0.26 -8.64 2.91
CA TRP A 36 -0.44 -7.72 1.79
C TRP A 36 0.87 -7.45 1.06
N ARG A 37 1.95 -7.18 1.81
CA ARG A 37 3.31 -7.03 1.25
C ARG A 37 3.77 -8.34 0.58
N GLY A 38 3.61 -9.48 1.25
CA GLY A 38 4.02 -10.77 0.70
C GLY A 38 3.31 -11.14 -0.60
N ALA A 39 2.02 -10.82 -0.74
CA ALA A 39 1.29 -11.03 -2.00
C ALA A 39 1.85 -10.19 -3.15
N ILE A 40 2.19 -8.92 -2.90
CA ILE A 40 2.77 -8.03 -3.91
C ILE A 40 4.20 -8.46 -4.25
N ALA A 41 5.02 -8.79 -3.25
CA ALA A 41 6.38 -9.28 -3.45
C ALA A 41 6.39 -10.56 -4.29
N ALA A 42 5.49 -11.51 -4.01
CA ALA A 42 5.33 -12.72 -4.80
C ALA A 42 4.93 -12.42 -6.27
N ALA A 43 4.06 -11.43 -6.50
CA ALA A 43 3.69 -11.01 -7.85
C ALA A 43 4.87 -10.37 -8.60
N LEU A 44 5.66 -9.52 -7.93
CA LEU A 44 6.87 -8.90 -8.48
C LEU A 44 7.94 -9.96 -8.81
N ALA A 45 8.19 -10.91 -7.91
CA ALA A 45 9.11 -12.01 -8.13
C ALA A 45 8.69 -12.90 -9.31
N LYS A 46 7.38 -13.18 -9.43
CA LYS A 46 6.83 -13.88 -10.61
C LYS A 46 7.05 -13.06 -11.90
N GLY A 47 6.89 -11.73 -11.82
CA GLY A 47 7.20 -10.79 -12.88
C GLY A 47 8.68 -10.79 -13.29
N GLN A 48 9.60 -10.96 -12.34
CA GLN A 48 11.03 -11.08 -12.66
C GLN A 48 11.34 -12.43 -13.32
N ALA A 49 10.66 -13.50 -12.89
CA ALA A 49 10.83 -14.84 -13.44
C ALA A 49 10.31 -14.96 -14.89
N ASN A 50 9.23 -14.28 -15.23
CA ASN A 50 8.65 -14.28 -16.59
C ASN A 50 9.14 -13.11 -17.47
N GLY A 51 10.02 -12.25 -16.95
CA GLY A 51 10.60 -11.13 -17.69
C GLY A 51 9.65 -9.95 -17.93
N THR A 52 8.59 -9.77 -17.13
CA THR A 52 7.72 -8.57 -17.19
C THR A 52 8.08 -7.51 -16.14
N VAL A 53 9.00 -7.81 -15.23
CA VAL A 53 9.54 -6.90 -14.22
C VAL A 53 11.07 -6.95 -14.27
N ARG A 54 11.73 -5.79 -14.19
CA ARG A 54 13.19 -5.67 -14.18
C ARG A 54 13.82 -6.36 -12.96
N LYS A 55 15.02 -6.90 -13.13
CA LYS A 55 15.68 -7.79 -12.15
C LYS A 55 16.53 -7.06 -11.09
N ASP A 56 16.73 -5.76 -11.23
CA ASP A 56 17.53 -4.92 -10.35
C ASP A 56 16.78 -4.44 -9.09
N ILE A 57 15.46 -4.70 -9.02
CA ILE A 57 14.68 -4.38 -7.81
C ILE A 57 14.63 -5.55 -6.83
N ASP A 58 14.53 -5.23 -5.55
CA ASP A 58 14.12 -6.18 -4.51
C ASP A 58 12.58 -6.17 -4.39
N PRO A 59 11.90 -7.29 -4.70
CA PRO A 59 10.44 -7.42 -4.58
C PRO A 59 9.87 -7.05 -3.20
N GLU A 60 10.56 -7.39 -2.11
CA GLU A 60 10.07 -7.14 -0.74
C GLU A 60 10.15 -5.65 -0.40
N CYS A 61 11.23 -4.98 -0.81
CA CYS A 61 11.39 -3.54 -0.64
C CYS A 61 10.33 -2.77 -1.43
N VAL A 62 10.12 -3.14 -2.70
CA VAL A 62 9.09 -2.50 -3.54
C VAL A 62 7.69 -2.77 -3.04
N ALA A 63 7.37 -3.99 -2.61
CA ALA A 63 6.07 -4.31 -2.02
C ALA A 63 5.79 -3.48 -0.75
N THR A 64 6.81 -3.29 0.07
CA THR A 64 6.73 -2.44 1.27
C THR A 64 6.43 -0.99 0.89
N LEU A 65 7.15 -0.43 -0.09
CA LEU A 65 6.91 0.92 -0.58
C LEU A 65 5.49 1.09 -1.16
N VAL A 66 5.02 0.11 -1.92
CA VAL A 66 3.68 0.13 -2.52
C VAL A 66 2.59 0.21 -1.44
N VAL A 67 2.66 -0.68 -0.44
CA VAL A 67 1.67 -0.71 0.65
C VAL A 67 1.74 0.57 1.50
N ALA A 68 2.94 1.06 1.79
CA ALA A 68 3.14 2.30 2.53
C ALA A 68 2.58 3.51 1.77
N SER A 69 2.86 3.60 0.47
CA SER A 69 2.36 4.67 -0.41
C SER A 69 0.83 4.68 -0.44
N HIS A 70 0.19 3.52 -0.63
CA HIS A 70 -1.26 3.41 -0.59
C HIS A 70 -1.85 3.94 0.73
N GLN A 71 -1.29 3.54 1.88
CA GLN A 71 -1.75 4.01 3.19
C GLN A 71 -1.57 5.52 3.38
N GLY A 72 -0.44 6.06 2.90
CA GLY A 72 -0.15 7.49 2.92
C GLY A 72 -1.20 8.29 2.14
N VAL A 73 -1.56 7.83 0.92
CA VAL A 73 -2.56 8.50 0.08
C VAL A 73 -3.93 8.53 0.75
N VAL A 74 -4.39 7.42 1.30
CA VAL A 74 -5.68 7.36 2.02
C VAL A 74 -5.65 8.30 3.23
N SER A 75 -4.52 8.37 3.95
CA SER A 75 -4.36 9.29 5.08
C SER A 75 -4.42 10.76 4.64
N MET A 76 -3.75 11.11 3.53
CA MET A 76 -3.75 12.48 3.02
C MET A 76 -5.14 12.91 2.53
N ILE A 77 -5.87 12.06 1.79
CA ILE A 77 -7.25 12.37 1.35
C ILE A 77 -8.15 12.70 2.55
N LYS A 78 -8.07 11.90 3.62
CA LYS A 78 -8.81 12.16 4.86
C LYS A 78 -8.35 13.45 5.54
N ALA A 79 -7.04 13.70 5.63
CA ALA A 79 -6.50 14.85 6.34
C ALA A 79 -6.79 16.18 5.62
N THR A 80 -6.72 16.21 4.30
CA THR A 80 -6.92 17.42 3.50
C THR A 80 -8.36 17.63 3.06
N GLN A 81 -9.20 16.60 3.21
CA GLN A 81 -10.55 16.56 2.64
C GLN A 81 -10.57 16.77 1.11
N ASP A 82 -9.47 16.44 0.43
CA ASP A 82 -9.31 16.64 -1.00
C ASP A 82 -9.12 15.31 -1.74
N LYS A 83 -10.11 14.95 -2.57
CA LYS A 83 -10.08 13.74 -3.42
C LYS A 83 -9.09 13.86 -4.57
N ASN A 84 -8.65 15.07 -4.95
CA ASN A 84 -7.67 15.26 -6.00
C ASN A 84 -6.29 14.74 -5.61
N VAL A 85 -5.97 14.70 -4.30
CA VAL A 85 -4.75 14.06 -3.79
C VAL A 85 -4.67 12.60 -4.23
N GLY A 86 -5.79 11.88 -4.19
CA GLY A 86 -5.87 10.50 -4.66
C GLY A 86 -5.55 10.35 -6.15
N HIS A 87 -6.05 11.28 -6.97
CA HIS A 87 -5.80 11.29 -8.41
C HIS A 87 -4.33 11.58 -8.72
N ALA A 88 -3.76 12.62 -8.10
CA ALA A 88 -2.36 12.98 -8.28
C ALA A 88 -1.42 11.83 -7.86
N ALA A 89 -1.71 11.19 -6.74
CA ALA A 89 -0.93 10.05 -6.27
C ALA A 89 -1.10 8.82 -7.16
N ALA A 90 -2.31 8.55 -7.67
CA ALA A 90 -2.55 7.44 -8.59
C ALA A 90 -1.69 7.56 -9.86
N THR A 91 -1.60 8.76 -10.45
CA THR A 91 -0.74 9.01 -11.61
C THR A 91 0.70 8.60 -11.33
N ALA A 92 1.32 9.18 -10.29
CA ALA A 92 2.72 8.87 -9.96
C ALA A 92 2.93 7.39 -9.56
N PHE A 93 1.94 6.79 -8.89
CA PHE A 93 1.98 5.39 -8.49
C PHE A 93 1.98 4.45 -9.70
N PHE A 94 1.13 4.69 -10.69
CA PHE A 94 1.12 3.89 -11.92
C PHE A 94 2.37 4.12 -12.77
N ASP A 95 2.83 5.36 -12.90
CA ASP A 95 4.09 5.67 -13.60
C ASP A 95 5.27 4.93 -12.97
N TYR A 96 5.32 4.88 -11.62
CA TYR A 96 6.32 4.10 -10.90
C TYR A 96 6.21 2.61 -11.21
N LEU A 97 5.01 2.02 -11.20
CA LEU A 97 4.84 0.60 -11.53
C LEU A 97 5.22 0.28 -12.98
N GLU A 98 4.90 1.15 -13.93
CA GLU A 98 5.34 1.00 -15.32
C GLU A 98 6.86 1.12 -15.45
N SER A 99 7.51 1.94 -14.62
CA SER A 99 8.98 2.00 -14.57
C SER A 99 9.63 0.67 -14.13
N LEU A 100 8.89 -0.22 -13.46
CA LEU A 100 9.39 -1.53 -13.04
C LEU A 100 9.47 -2.55 -14.18
N ARG A 101 9.02 -2.20 -15.38
CA ARG A 101 9.15 -3.07 -16.56
C ARG A 101 10.62 -3.18 -17.00
N PRO A 102 10.99 -4.22 -17.77
CA PRO A 102 12.36 -4.44 -18.23
C PRO A 102 12.90 -3.30 -19.10
#